data_AF-A0A183MK85-F1
#
_entry.id   AF-A0A183MK85-F1
#
_cell.length_a   1.000
_cell.length_b   1.000
_cell.length_c   1.000
_cell.angle_alpha   90.00
_cell.angle_beta   90.00
_cell.angle_gamma   90.00
#
_symmetry.space_group_name_H-M   'P 1'
#
loop_
_entity.id
_entity.type
_entity.pdbx_description
1 polymer ?
#
loop_
_entity_poly.entity_id
_entity_poly.type
_entity_poly.pdbx_seq_one_letter_code
_entity_poly.pdbx_strand_id
1 'polypeptide(L)'
;MHLEWFFKLSTELLNPMYCLFEYAGGNNYALQINPASSVNPEHLEYFRFVGRFIALALYHSRFIDNGFTLPFYKRMLNKNITLADIETVDVEYYNSLKFIQENNIDECGLDVYFAMDYEVLGELRTHELKPGGRDTLLTDANKAEYIE
;
A
#
# COMPACT_ATOMS: atom_id res chain seq x y z
N MET A 1 -32.25 -11.37 8.00
CA MET A 1 -32.05 -11.29 6.53
C MET A 1 -30.98 -10.29 6.10
N HIS A 2 -30.78 -9.14 6.78
CA HIS A 2 -29.74 -8.16 6.36
C HIS A 2 -28.30 -8.50 6.75
N LEU A 3 -28.04 -9.10 7.93
CA LEU A 3 -26.68 -9.39 8.41
C LEU A 3 -25.93 -10.43 7.56
N GLU A 4 -26.62 -11.52 7.18
CA GLU A 4 -26.03 -12.62 6.42
C GLU A 4 -25.65 -12.21 4.99
N TRP A 5 -26.42 -11.30 4.38
CA TRP A 5 -26.11 -10.75 3.06
C TRP A 5 -24.86 -9.86 3.10
N PHE A 6 -24.73 -8.99 4.10
CA PHE A 6 -23.52 -8.18 4.29
C PHE A 6 -22.29 -9.07 4.46
N PHE A 7 -22.39 -10.11 5.29
CA PHE A 7 -21.29 -11.02 5.55
C PHE A 7 -20.87 -11.80 4.30
N LYS A 8 -21.81 -12.40 3.57
CA LYS A 8 -21.50 -13.13 2.32
C LYS A 8 -20.90 -12.21 1.26
N LEU A 9 -21.44 -11.00 1.12
CA LEU A 9 -20.93 -10.05 0.14
C LEU A 9 -19.54 -9.53 0.52
N SER A 10 -19.24 -9.28 1.81
CA SER A 10 -17.88 -8.93 2.23
C SER A 10 -16.89 -10.04 1.93
N THR A 11 -17.25 -11.31 2.17
CA THR A 11 -16.38 -12.44 1.86
C THR A 11 -16.09 -12.55 0.36
N GLU A 12 -17.10 -12.35 -0.49
CA GLU A 12 -16.92 -12.38 -1.94
C GLU A 12 -16.09 -11.19 -2.45
N LEU A 13 -16.34 -9.97 -1.97
CA LEU A 13 -15.60 -8.79 -2.44
C LEU A 13 -14.12 -8.79 -2.06
N LEU A 14 -13.80 -9.43 -0.94
CA LEU A 14 -12.44 -9.57 -0.44
C LEU A 14 -11.79 -10.88 -0.89
N ASN A 15 -12.47 -11.66 -1.75
CA ASN A 15 -11.94 -12.89 -2.30
C ASN A 15 -10.74 -12.56 -3.23
N PRO A 16 -9.53 -13.06 -2.93
CA PRO A 16 -8.33 -12.81 -3.72
C PRO A 16 -8.45 -13.24 -5.19
N MET A 17 -9.41 -14.12 -5.51
CA MET A 17 -9.70 -14.56 -6.89
C MET A 17 -10.20 -13.43 -7.81
N TYR A 18 -10.71 -12.33 -7.26
CA TYR A 18 -11.06 -11.15 -8.07
C TYR A 18 -9.85 -10.23 -8.34
N CYS A 19 -8.67 -10.57 -7.80
CA CYS A 19 -7.41 -9.83 -7.93
C CYS A 19 -7.48 -8.36 -7.47
N LEU A 20 -8.47 -7.99 -6.65
CA LEU A 20 -8.66 -6.62 -6.18
C LEU A 20 -7.75 -6.28 -4.99
N PHE A 21 -7.64 -7.23 -4.06
CA PHE A 21 -6.88 -7.08 -2.82
C PHE A 21 -5.92 -8.24 -2.65
N GLU A 22 -4.89 -8.01 -1.84
CA GLU A 22 -3.92 -9.00 -1.40
C GLU A 22 -3.64 -8.81 0.10
N TYR A 23 -3.03 -9.81 0.74
CA TYR A 23 -2.58 -9.68 2.12
C TYR A 23 -1.30 -8.86 2.18
N ALA A 24 -1.22 -7.93 3.13
CA ALA A 24 0.04 -7.28 3.48
C ALA A 24 1.05 -8.36 3.96
N GLY A 25 2.33 -8.21 3.65
CA GLY A 25 3.34 -9.26 3.87
C GLY A 25 3.51 -9.72 5.32
N GLY A 26 4.36 -10.76 5.51
CA GLY A 26 4.99 -11.08 6.81
C GLY A 26 4.08 -11.25 8.03
N ASN A 27 3.08 -12.14 7.96
CA ASN A 27 2.07 -12.44 9.01
C ASN A 27 0.96 -11.39 9.20
N ASN A 28 0.88 -10.35 8.35
CA ASN A 28 -0.24 -9.41 8.40
C ASN A 28 -1.45 -9.93 7.62
N TYR A 29 -2.51 -10.34 8.34
CA TYR A 29 -3.76 -10.77 7.70
C TYR A 29 -4.66 -9.62 7.24
N ALA A 30 -4.19 -8.37 7.33
CA ALA A 30 -4.90 -7.21 6.80
C ALA A 30 -4.74 -7.09 5.28
N LEU A 31 -5.79 -6.57 4.64
CA LEU A 31 -5.85 -6.43 3.19
C LEU A 31 -5.31 -5.08 2.72
N GLN A 32 -4.61 -5.10 1.58
CA GLN A 32 -4.20 -3.93 0.80
C GLN A 32 -4.65 -4.07 -0.66
N ILE A 33 -4.69 -2.96 -1.39
CA ILE A 33 -4.99 -2.97 -2.83
C ILE A 33 -3.90 -3.76 -3.54
N ASN A 34 -4.28 -4.70 -4.39
CA ASN A 34 -3.33 -5.42 -5.23
C ASN A 34 -2.83 -4.50 -6.36
N PRO A 35 -1.52 -4.18 -6.44
CA PRO A 35 -0.96 -3.37 -7.53
C PRO A 35 -1.23 -3.95 -8.92
N ALA A 36 -1.36 -5.27 -9.02
CA ALA A 36 -1.69 -6.00 -10.23
C ALA A 36 -3.19 -6.11 -10.52
N SER A 37 -4.05 -5.41 -9.78
CA SER A 37 -5.52 -5.46 -9.98
C SER A 37 -5.98 -5.08 -11.39
N SER A 38 -5.16 -4.34 -12.15
CA SER A 38 -5.41 -4.01 -13.56
C SER A 38 -5.51 -5.22 -14.50
N VAL A 39 -5.10 -6.42 -14.06
CA VAL A 39 -5.43 -7.69 -14.75
C VAL A 39 -6.94 -7.84 -14.93
N ASN A 40 -7.72 -7.38 -13.96
CA ASN A 40 -9.16 -7.28 -14.09
C ASN A 40 -9.51 -5.93 -14.76
N PRO A 41 -10.03 -5.94 -16.00
CA PRO A 41 -10.34 -4.70 -16.72
C PRO A 41 -11.44 -3.86 -16.03
N GLU A 42 -12.25 -4.47 -15.17
CA GLU A 42 -13.33 -3.81 -14.43
C GLU A 42 -12.91 -3.41 -13.00
N HIS A 43 -11.64 -3.56 -12.61
CA HIS A 43 -11.19 -3.37 -11.23
C HIS A 43 -11.59 -2.02 -10.62
N LEU A 44 -11.62 -0.94 -11.41
CA LEU A 44 -12.05 0.38 -10.94
C LEU A 44 -13.55 0.44 -10.59
N GLU A 45 -14.41 -0.22 -11.37
CA GLU A 45 -15.84 -0.34 -11.08
C GLU A 45 -16.04 -1.14 -9.79
N TYR A 46 -15.28 -2.23 -9.63
CA TYR A 46 -15.26 -3.02 -8.39
C TYR A 46 -14.80 -2.20 -7.18
N PHE A 47 -13.71 -1.43 -7.27
CA PHE A 47 -13.26 -0.56 -6.17
C PHE A 47 -14.31 0.49 -5.82
N ARG A 48 -14.99 1.07 -6.82
CA ARG A 48 -16.10 2.00 -6.58
C ARG A 48 -17.25 1.31 -5.83
N PHE A 49 -17.57 0.07 -6.19
CA PHE A 49 -18.58 -0.72 -5.50
C PHE A 49 -18.18 -1.04 -4.05
N VAL A 50 -16.94 -1.51 -3.83
CA VAL A 50 -16.40 -1.78 -2.49
C VAL A 50 -16.43 -0.53 -1.62
N GLY A 51 -16.05 0.63 -2.15
CA GLY A 51 -16.15 1.91 -1.44
C GLY A 51 -17.57 2.25 -0.98
N ARG A 52 -18.57 2.05 -1.86
CA ARG A 52 -20.00 2.23 -1.50
C ARG A 52 -20.45 1.22 -0.46
N PHE A 53 -20.01 -0.03 -0.57
CA PHE A 53 -20.32 -1.09 0.40
C PHE A 53 -19.76 -0.77 1.79
N ILE A 54 -18.50 -0.35 1.89
CA ILE A 54 -17.87 0.07 3.15
C ILE A 54 -18.63 1.27 3.75
N ALA A 55 -18.97 2.28 2.95
CA ALA A 55 -19.75 3.42 3.41
C ALA A 55 -21.13 3.01 3.96
N LEU A 56 -21.80 2.06 3.29
CA LEU A 56 -23.08 1.53 3.72
C LEU A 56 -22.98 0.71 5.02
N ALA A 57 -21.92 -0.09 5.17
CA ALA A 57 -21.65 -0.83 6.40
C ALA A 57 -21.43 0.12 7.58
N LEU A 58 -20.63 1.18 7.39
CA LEU A 58 -20.42 2.23 8.39
C LEU A 58 -21.73 2.94 8.75
N TYR A 59 -22.55 3.30 7.76
CA TYR A 59 -23.84 3.97 7.97
C TYR A 59 -24.81 3.12 8.83
N HIS A 60 -24.79 1.81 8.66
CA HIS A 60 -25.62 0.88 9.42
C HIS A 60 -24.94 0.28 10.66
N SER A 61 -23.77 0.79 11.05
CA SER A 61 -22.97 0.27 12.17
C SER A 61 -22.75 -1.24 12.11
N ARG A 62 -22.41 -1.76 10.91
CA ARG A 62 -22.09 -3.16 10.66
C ARG A 62 -20.58 -3.36 10.55
N PHE A 63 -20.10 -4.47 11.09
CA PHE A 63 -18.70 -4.89 10.96
C PHE A 63 -18.49 -5.61 9.62
N ILE A 64 -17.31 -5.40 9.03
CA ILE A 64 -16.83 -6.13 7.86
C ILE A 64 -15.71 -7.06 8.37
N ASP A 65 -15.78 -8.33 7.99
CA ASP A 65 -14.77 -9.33 8.36
C ASP A 65 -13.54 -9.22 7.45
N ASN A 66 -12.34 -9.43 7.99
CA ASN A 66 -11.03 -9.08 7.40
C ASN A 66 -10.85 -7.57 7.16
N GLY A 67 -10.10 -6.93 8.06
CA GLY A 67 -9.83 -5.50 8.01
C GLY A 67 -8.81 -5.10 6.94
N PHE A 68 -8.78 -3.81 6.63
CA PHE A 68 -7.73 -3.21 5.81
C PHE A 68 -6.54 -2.78 6.66
N THR A 69 -5.40 -2.53 6.03
CA THR A 69 -4.22 -1.99 6.71
C THR A 69 -4.49 -0.60 7.31
N LEU A 70 -3.74 -0.21 8.34
CA LEU A 70 -3.84 1.14 8.91
C LEU A 70 -3.55 2.25 7.87
N PRO A 71 -2.52 2.15 6.99
CA PRO A 71 -2.34 3.04 5.86
C PRO A 71 -3.58 3.22 4.99
N PHE A 72 -4.32 2.14 4.71
CA PHE A 72 -5.55 2.21 3.91
C PHE A 72 -6.59 3.12 4.57
N TYR A 73 -6.86 2.93 5.87
CA TYR A 73 -7.78 3.79 6.61
C TYR A 73 -7.28 5.24 6.71
N LYS A 74 -5.98 5.46 6.91
CA LYS A 74 -5.40 6.81 6.90
C LYS A 74 -5.62 7.49 5.55
N ARG A 75 -5.45 6.77 4.44
CA ARG A 75 -5.70 7.28 3.10
C ARG A 75 -7.16 7.66 2.90
N MET A 76 -8.10 6.84 3.37
CA MET A 76 -9.55 7.16 3.34
C MET A 76 -9.87 8.45 4.13
N LEU A 77 -9.16 8.70 5.22
CA LEU A 77 -9.32 9.89 6.07
C LEU A 77 -8.49 11.09 5.61
N ASN A 78 -7.81 10.99 4.46
CA ASN A 78 -6.87 11.99 3.94
C ASN A 78 -5.80 12.41 4.96
N LYS A 79 -5.31 11.44 5.76
CA LYS A 79 -4.20 11.62 6.69
C LYS A 79 -2.89 11.17 6.05
N ASN A 80 -1.80 11.83 6.44
CA ASN A 80 -0.46 11.45 6.00
C ASN A 80 -0.10 10.05 6.54
N ILE A 81 0.56 9.28 5.67
CA ILE A 81 1.21 8.02 6.03
C ILE A 81 2.56 8.39 6.65
N THR A 82 2.92 7.73 7.74
CA THR A 82 4.21 7.92 8.41
C THR A 82 5.08 6.69 8.28
N LEU A 83 6.38 6.82 8.54
CA LEU A 83 7.32 5.70 8.55
C LEU A 83 6.87 4.58 9.50
N ALA A 84 6.28 4.92 10.65
CA ALA A 84 5.71 3.94 11.58
C ALA A 84 4.51 3.16 11.01
N ASP A 85 3.78 3.73 10.04
CA ASP A 85 2.70 2.99 9.38
C ASP A 85 3.26 1.95 8.40
N ILE A 86 4.39 2.25 7.76
CA ILE A 86 5.10 1.33 6.85
C ILE A 86 5.55 0.09 7.62
N GLU A 87 6.07 0.24 8.84
CA GLU A 87 6.46 -0.88 9.72
C GLU A 87 5.33 -1.90 9.92
N THR A 88 4.07 -1.46 9.92
CA THR A 88 2.91 -2.35 10.10
C THR A 88 2.57 -3.19 8.87
N VAL A 89 3.11 -2.84 7.70
CA VAL A 89 2.79 -3.46 6.39
C VAL A 89 4.00 -4.16 5.79
N ASP A 90 5.18 -3.53 5.90
CA ASP A 90 6.44 -4.00 5.33
C ASP A 90 7.60 -3.62 6.27
N VAL A 91 7.98 -4.57 7.13
CA VAL A 91 9.06 -4.41 8.10
C VAL A 91 10.42 -4.31 7.41
N GLU A 92 10.63 -5.00 6.30
CA GLU A 92 11.90 -4.98 5.58
C GLU A 92 12.12 -3.61 4.95
N TYR A 93 11.13 -3.08 4.24
CA TYR A 93 11.19 -1.74 3.65
C TYR A 93 11.31 -0.65 4.71
N TYR A 94 10.58 -0.76 5.83
CA TYR A 94 10.74 0.13 6.97
C TYR A 94 12.19 0.15 7.49
N ASN A 95 12.81 -1.02 7.67
CA ASN A 95 14.19 -1.10 8.14
C ASN A 95 15.17 -0.47 7.15
N SER A 96 14.94 -0.63 5.84
CA SER A 96 15.75 0.03 4.81
C SER A 96 15.65 1.55 4.89
N LEU A 97 14.44 2.10 5.01
CA LEU A 97 14.23 3.54 5.16
C LEU A 97 14.80 4.09 6.46
N LYS A 98 14.66 3.34 7.55
CA LYS A 98 15.22 3.70 8.85
C LYS A 98 16.74 3.69 8.84
N PHE A 99 17.36 2.72 8.16
CA PHE A 99 18.79 2.72 7.93
C PHE A 99 19.24 3.98 7.18
N ILE A 100 18.54 4.34 6.09
CA ILE A 100 18.82 5.58 5.35
C ILE A 100 18.71 6.79 6.27
N GLN A 101 17.66 6.85 7.10
CA GLN A 101 17.42 7.95 8.02
C GLN A 101 18.55 8.12 9.05
N GLU A 102 19.01 7.03 9.65
CA GLU A 102 19.90 7.03 10.82
C GLU A 102 21.39 7.05 10.47
N ASN A 103 21.78 6.70 9.25
CA ASN A 103 23.19 6.60 8.82
C ASN A 103 23.60 7.72 7.87
N ASN A 104 24.90 8.01 7.82
CA ASN A 104 25.48 8.94 6.83
C ASN A 104 25.57 8.24 5.47
N ILE A 105 24.71 8.62 4.53
CA ILE A 105 24.61 7.95 3.22
C ILE A 105 25.86 8.14 2.37
N ASP A 106 26.50 9.30 2.46
CA ASP A 106 27.68 9.63 1.66
C ASP A 106 28.88 8.72 2.00
N GLU A 107 28.93 8.21 3.24
CA GLU A 107 29.96 7.28 3.72
C GLU A 107 29.63 5.81 3.42
N CYS A 108 28.36 5.49 3.11
CA CYS A 108 27.92 4.12 2.90
C CYS A 108 28.25 3.58 1.50
N GLY A 109 28.56 4.46 0.53
CA GLY A 109 28.84 4.05 -0.86
C GLY A 109 27.65 3.37 -1.54
N LEU A 110 26.42 3.74 -1.16
CA LEU A 110 25.19 3.22 -1.75
C LEU A 110 24.87 3.94 -3.06
N ASP A 111 24.58 3.18 -4.11
CA ASP A 111 24.19 3.70 -5.42
C ASP A 111 22.66 3.75 -5.51
N VAL A 112 22.05 4.54 -4.63
CA VAL A 112 20.59 4.70 -4.53
C VAL A 112 20.20 6.02 -5.18
N TYR A 113 19.13 6.02 -5.96
CA TYR A 113 18.62 7.19 -6.67
C TYR A 113 17.19 7.48 -6.24
N PHE A 114 16.63 8.63 -6.62
CA PHE A 114 15.22 8.99 -6.40
C PHE A 114 14.28 8.22 -7.35
N ALA A 115 14.46 6.90 -7.42
CA ALA A 115 13.66 5.99 -8.20
C ALA A 115 13.51 4.66 -7.45
N MET A 116 12.36 4.02 -7.61
CA MET A 116 12.03 2.75 -6.97
C MET A 116 11.62 1.75 -8.03
N ASP A 117 12.20 0.55 -7.95
CA ASP A 117 11.79 -0.58 -8.76
C ASP A 117 10.68 -1.35 -8.04
N TYR A 118 9.66 -1.75 -8.79
CA TYR A 118 8.54 -2.54 -8.32
C TYR A 118 8.14 -3.56 -9.38
N GLU A 119 7.79 -4.76 -8.95
CA GLU A 119 7.37 -5.83 -9.84
C GLU A 119 5.84 -5.86 -9.93
N VAL A 120 5.32 -5.86 -11.16
CA VAL A 120 3.90 -6.08 -11.44
C VAL A 120 3.78 -7.16 -12.49
N LEU A 121 3.17 -8.29 -12.14
CA LEU A 121 2.95 -9.42 -13.05
C LEU A 121 4.25 -9.98 -13.67
N GLY A 122 5.35 -10.02 -12.91
CA GLY A 122 6.66 -10.46 -13.39
C GLY A 122 7.41 -9.44 -14.25
N GLU A 123 6.85 -8.25 -14.46
CA GLU A 123 7.53 -7.14 -15.13
C GLU A 123 8.11 -6.18 -14.09
N LEU A 124 9.43 -6.00 -14.10
CA LEU A 124 10.11 -4.98 -13.31
C LEU A 124 9.85 -3.59 -13.92
N ARG A 125 9.32 -2.68 -13.13
CA ARG A 125 9.06 -1.30 -13.52
C ARG A 125 9.76 -0.34 -12.56
N THR A 126 10.26 0.77 -13.10
CA THR A 126 10.94 1.82 -12.31
C THR A 126 10.06 3.06 -12.24
N HIS A 127 9.65 3.45 -11.03
CA HIS A 127 8.95 4.69 -10.75
C HIS A 127 9.94 5.76 -10.26
N GLU A 128 9.90 6.94 -10.87
CA GLU A 128 10.64 8.10 -10.35
C GLU A 128 9.89 8.72 -9.17
N LEU A 129 10.56 8.90 -8.04
CA LEU A 129 9.99 9.52 -6.83
C LEU A 129 9.80 11.02 -7.01
N LYS A 130 10.57 11.63 -7.91
CA LYS A 130 10.46 13.02 -8.32
C LYS A 130 10.91 13.19 -9.78
N PRO A 131 10.54 14.28 -10.47
CA PRO A 131 10.97 14.51 -11.85
C PRO A 131 12.50 14.43 -12.00
N GLY A 132 12.99 13.55 -12.88
CA GLY A 132 14.43 13.33 -13.07
C GLY A 132 15.08 12.51 -11.95
N GLY A 133 14.28 11.78 -11.18
CA GLY A 133 14.72 11.05 -10.00
C GLY A 133 15.71 9.93 -10.31
N ARG A 134 15.65 9.33 -11.50
CA ARG A 134 16.60 8.29 -11.96
C ARG A 134 18.04 8.78 -12.04
N ASP A 135 18.24 10.08 -12.30
CA ASP A 135 19.57 10.70 -12.40
C ASP A 135 19.96 11.42 -11.11
N THR A 136 19.08 11.44 -10.10
CA THR A 136 19.33 12.12 -8.83
C THR A 136 19.80 11.13 -7.78
N LEU A 137 21.10 11.17 -7.48
CA LEU A 137 21.71 10.33 -6.44
C LEU A 137 21.20 10.73 -5.05
N LEU A 138 20.93 9.72 -4.22
CA LEU A 138 20.66 9.87 -2.80
C LEU A 138 21.96 10.25 -2.08
N THR A 139 21.91 11.33 -1.31
CA THR A 139 22.99 11.85 -0.48
C THR A 139 22.47 12.09 0.92
N ASP A 140 23.38 12.29 1.87
CA ASP A 140 22.96 12.60 3.25
C ASP A 140 22.12 13.89 3.31
N ALA A 141 22.43 14.86 2.44
CA ALA A 141 21.74 16.14 2.36
C ALA A 141 20.30 16.06 1.83
N ASN A 142 19.97 15.07 1.00
CA ASN A 142 18.64 14.93 0.39
C ASN A 142 17.84 13.71 0.89
N LYS A 143 18.40 12.91 1.81
CA LYS A 143 17.73 11.71 2.34
C LYS A 143 16.39 11.96 3.02
N ALA A 144 16.18 13.14 3.60
CA ALA A 144 14.90 13.51 4.20
C ALA A 144 13.79 13.63 3.14
N GLU A 145 14.10 14.19 1.97
CA GLU A 145 13.18 14.29 0.83
C GLU A 145 12.90 12.91 0.23
N TYR A 146 13.89 12.01 0.23
CA TYR A 146 13.72 10.64 -0.27
C TYR A 146 12.75 9.80 0.59
N ILE A 147 12.72 10.05 1.90
CA ILE A 147 11.87 9.33 2.85
C ILE A 147 10.43 9.88 2.88
N GLU A 148 10.23 11.15 2.50
CA GLU A 148 8.91 11.81 2.44
C GLU A 148 8.07 11.34 1.24
#